data_AF-A0A834QAS8-F1
#
_entry.id   AF-A0A834QAS8-F1
#
_cell.length_a   1.000
_cell.length_b   1.000
_cell.length_c   1.000
_cell.angle_alpha   90.00
_cell.angle_beta   90.00
_cell.angle_gamma   90.00
#
_symmetry.space_group_name_H-M   'P 1'
#
loop_
_entity.id
_entity.type
_entity.pdbx_description
1 polymer ?
#
loop_
_entity_poly.entity_id
_entity_poly.type
_entity_poly.pdbx_seq_one_letter_code
_entity_poly.pdbx_strand_id
1 'polypeptide(L)'
;MIHWTRQIKEVLSSQETVETGENSGPLEEIEFWRNRCMDLSGISKQLVKPGVKHIESILRLAKSSYLTPFIKLAQQIQDGSRQAQSNLTFLSILKEPYQELAFMRPKDISNKLPNLISLIRIIWVNSPHYNTRERLTSLFRKMSNEIIRLCCHAISLDRIFEGYVSSSKEDLQGCISCCHAWKDHYLRAVQMHTQFSSRGWVLDQTSIFAQVDAFVQRCKDLIEVCDCQYHFARWEDGNQGPLPCFFGAQGPQITRNLLEIEDIFHKNLHVLRAVRGGILDVKNTSWHEDYNKFRAGIKDLEVMTQNLITSAFELVRDVEHGVLLLDTFHRLAAREAIKRTYDKKAVDLYMLFNSELALVNRELSKKWPYLVPYMAQYSGQAYWMRILRRRIDRVMNCLSGAHFLPHIGTGEESVHTYQQMVQAIDELVRKTFQDWTATLDRDCIRRLDTPLLRISQEKAGMLDVNFDKYRTQPGPFFLSLVQSSSSTLPRT
;
A
#
# COMPACT_ATOMS: atom_id res chain seq x y z
N MET A 1 45.26 17.97 -52.73
CA MET A 1 44.59 19.02 -51.92
C MET A 1 43.08 18.96 -52.01
N ILE A 2 42.46 19.17 -53.18
CA ILE A 2 40.98 19.17 -53.31
C ILE A 2 40.35 17.89 -52.70
N HIS A 3 40.92 16.72 -53.00
CA HIS A 3 40.45 15.45 -52.44
C HIS A 3 40.60 15.37 -50.90
N TRP A 4 41.74 15.79 -50.36
CA TRP A 4 41.96 15.82 -48.90
C TRP A 4 41.01 16.79 -48.19
N THR A 5 40.76 17.96 -48.78
CA THR A 5 39.78 18.93 -48.28
C THR A 5 38.38 18.31 -48.22
N ARG A 6 37.97 17.51 -49.23
CA ARG A 6 36.69 16.80 -49.21
C ARG A 6 36.64 15.74 -48.10
N GLN A 7 37.67 14.90 -47.99
CA GLN A 7 37.74 13.85 -46.97
C GLN A 7 37.73 14.40 -45.54
N ILE A 8 38.47 15.50 -45.29
CA ILE A 8 38.49 16.13 -43.96
C ILE A 8 37.11 16.70 -43.63
N LYS A 9 36.41 17.29 -44.59
CA LYS A 9 35.03 17.76 -44.40
C LYS A 9 34.07 16.61 -44.08
N GLU A 10 34.15 15.51 -44.81
CA GLU A 10 33.32 14.32 -44.57
C GLU A 10 33.51 13.78 -43.15
N VAL A 11 34.76 13.65 -42.69
CA VAL A 11 35.06 13.23 -41.31
C VAL A 11 34.48 14.20 -40.28
N LEU A 12 34.71 15.51 -40.45
CA LEU A 12 34.16 16.52 -39.54
C LEU A 12 32.62 16.48 -39.48
N SER A 13 31.95 16.32 -40.63
CA SER A 13 30.49 16.24 -40.68
C SER A 13 29.93 14.97 -40.05
N SER A 14 30.57 13.82 -40.27
CA SER A 14 30.14 12.53 -39.68
C SER A 14 30.25 12.52 -38.15
N GLN A 15 31.13 13.39 -37.63
CA GLN A 15 31.45 13.49 -36.23
C GLN A 15 30.54 14.48 -35.47
N GLU A 16 29.85 15.39 -36.13
CA GLU A 16 28.82 16.26 -35.55
C GLU A 16 27.48 15.53 -35.39
N THR A 17 27.17 14.59 -36.28
CA THR A 17 25.91 13.83 -36.26
C THR A 17 25.77 12.81 -35.14
N VAL A 18 26.86 12.44 -34.46
CA VAL A 18 26.89 11.40 -33.42
C VAL A 18 26.81 11.98 -32.00
N GLU A 19 26.98 13.30 -31.81
CA GLU A 19 26.88 13.95 -30.48
C GLU A 19 25.46 13.89 -29.85
N THR A 20 24.45 13.37 -30.56
CA THR A 20 23.02 13.47 -30.21
C THR A 20 22.35 12.16 -29.77
N GLY A 21 23.11 11.15 -29.34
CA GLY A 21 22.57 9.92 -28.79
C GLY A 21 21.86 10.12 -27.44
N GLU A 22 20.62 10.62 -27.41
CA GLU A 22 19.85 10.85 -26.17
C GLU A 22 19.56 9.58 -25.34
N ASN A 23 19.71 8.39 -25.95
CA ASN A 23 19.50 7.09 -25.30
C ASN A 23 20.78 6.47 -24.74
N SER A 24 21.94 7.07 -25.00
CA SER A 24 23.22 6.47 -24.66
C SER A 24 23.52 6.56 -23.16
N GLY A 25 24.11 5.50 -22.60
CA GLY A 25 24.59 5.49 -21.21
C GLY A 25 25.89 6.30 -21.03
N PRO A 26 26.31 6.60 -19.80
CA PRO A 26 27.52 7.37 -19.55
C PRO A 26 28.80 6.66 -20.03
N LEU A 27 28.82 5.32 -20.04
CA LEU A 27 29.93 4.54 -20.61
C LEU A 27 30.02 4.67 -22.14
N GLU A 28 28.88 4.77 -22.83
CA GLU A 28 28.83 4.98 -24.27
C GLU A 28 29.32 6.38 -24.66
N GLU A 29 29.06 7.41 -23.84
CA GLU A 29 29.66 8.74 -24.02
C GLU A 29 31.19 8.68 -23.94
N ILE A 30 31.75 7.93 -22.99
CA ILE A 30 33.20 7.74 -22.86
C ILE A 30 33.74 7.03 -24.11
N GLU A 31 33.04 6.01 -24.61
CA GLU A 31 33.42 5.30 -25.84
C GLU A 31 33.38 6.22 -27.07
N PHE A 32 32.35 7.05 -27.17
CA PHE A 32 32.23 8.05 -28.23
C PHE A 32 33.44 8.98 -28.28
N TRP A 33 33.83 9.56 -27.13
CA TRP A 33 35.02 10.42 -27.07
C TRP A 33 36.32 9.67 -27.33
N ARG A 34 36.40 8.38 -26.99
CA ARG A 34 37.54 7.53 -27.32
C ARG A 34 37.67 7.34 -28.83
N ASN A 35 36.60 6.94 -29.50
CA ASN A 35 36.56 6.74 -30.94
C ASN A 35 36.89 8.04 -31.68
N ARG A 36 36.26 9.16 -31.27
CA ARG A 36 36.55 10.49 -31.83
C ARG A 36 38.03 10.87 -31.67
N CYS A 37 38.62 10.61 -30.51
CA CYS A 37 40.02 10.88 -30.25
C CYS A 37 40.94 10.03 -31.15
N MET A 38 40.63 8.74 -31.34
CA MET A 38 41.38 7.86 -32.24
C MET A 38 41.34 8.35 -33.68
N ASP A 39 40.16 8.68 -34.19
CA ASP A 39 39.97 9.16 -35.57
C ASP A 39 40.72 10.47 -35.83
N LEU A 40 40.50 11.47 -34.97
CA LEU A 40 41.10 12.79 -35.15
C LEU A 40 42.61 12.79 -34.92
N SER A 41 43.11 12.02 -33.95
CA SER A 41 44.55 11.92 -33.71
C SER A 41 45.26 11.22 -34.88
N GLY A 42 44.64 10.22 -35.50
CA GLY A 42 45.13 9.55 -36.70
C GLY A 42 45.30 10.53 -37.86
N ILE A 43 44.28 11.34 -38.15
CA ILE A 43 44.30 12.32 -39.24
C ILE A 43 45.26 13.47 -38.91
N SER A 44 45.25 13.96 -37.67
CA SER A 44 46.16 15.02 -37.19
C SER A 44 47.63 14.63 -37.40
N LYS A 45 48.01 13.39 -37.08
CA LYS A 45 49.35 12.85 -37.35
C LYS A 45 49.69 12.81 -38.84
N GLN A 46 48.72 12.52 -39.71
CA GLN A 46 48.95 12.52 -41.16
C GLN A 46 49.20 13.93 -41.71
N LEU A 47 48.47 14.93 -41.21
CA LEU A 47 48.56 16.33 -41.67
C LEU A 47 49.90 17.00 -41.32
N VAL A 48 50.59 16.52 -40.29
CA VAL A 48 51.91 17.02 -39.87
C VAL A 48 53.08 16.26 -40.50
N LYS A 49 52.83 15.24 -41.33
CA LYS A 49 53.90 14.50 -42.00
C LYS A 49 54.78 15.43 -42.86
N PRO A 50 56.10 15.20 -42.92
CA PRO A 50 57.02 16.04 -43.68
C PRO A 50 56.61 16.24 -45.14
N GLY A 51 56.13 15.18 -45.80
CA GLY A 51 55.65 15.25 -47.19
C GLY A 51 54.44 16.16 -47.37
N VAL A 52 53.49 16.15 -46.43
CA VAL A 52 52.31 17.04 -46.47
C VAL A 52 52.72 18.49 -46.24
N LYS A 53 53.65 18.74 -45.31
CA LYS A 53 54.21 20.07 -45.06
C LYS A 53 55.04 20.61 -46.22
N HIS A 54 55.73 19.73 -46.94
CA HIS A 54 56.44 20.11 -48.15
C HIS A 54 55.47 20.54 -49.26
N ILE A 55 54.39 19.78 -49.49
CA ILE A 55 53.33 20.15 -50.44
C ILE A 55 52.67 21.48 -50.04
N GLU A 56 52.42 21.68 -48.74
CA GLU A 56 51.90 22.95 -48.21
C GLU A 56 52.82 24.13 -48.54
N SER A 57 54.15 23.96 -48.42
CA SER A 57 55.15 24.98 -48.74
C SER A 57 55.19 25.31 -50.24
N ILE A 58 55.20 24.30 -51.12
CA ILE A 58 55.18 24.50 -52.58
C ILE A 58 53.93 25.28 -52.99
N LEU A 59 52.76 24.89 -52.50
CA LEU A 59 51.50 25.55 -52.83
C LEU A 59 51.40 26.97 -52.29
N ARG A 60 52.11 27.27 -51.19
CA ARG A 60 52.22 28.61 -50.63
C ARG A 60 53.04 29.51 -51.56
N LEU A 61 54.17 29.01 -52.08
CA LEU A 61 54.97 29.73 -53.08
C LEU A 61 54.18 29.96 -54.37
N ALA A 62 53.39 28.98 -54.78
CA ALA A 62 52.53 29.07 -55.97
C ALA A 62 51.25 29.92 -55.79
N LYS A 63 51.02 30.52 -54.60
CA LYS A 63 49.81 31.31 -54.27
C LYS A 63 48.49 30.60 -54.61
N SER A 64 48.42 29.29 -54.39
CA SER A 64 47.25 28.47 -54.73
C SER A 64 46.01 28.84 -53.89
N SER A 65 44.87 29.08 -54.55
CA SER A 65 43.58 29.35 -53.90
C SER A 65 43.06 28.20 -53.01
N TYR A 66 43.46 26.96 -53.29
CA TYR A 66 43.06 25.78 -52.52
C TYR A 66 43.83 25.57 -51.21
N LEU A 67 44.89 26.35 -50.96
CA LEU A 67 45.73 26.18 -49.77
C LEU A 67 45.02 26.67 -48.51
N THR A 68 44.41 27.85 -48.55
CA THR A 68 43.77 28.48 -47.39
C THR A 68 42.64 27.62 -46.82
N PRO A 69 41.70 27.07 -47.62
CA PRO A 69 40.65 26.18 -47.11
C PRO A 69 41.22 24.91 -46.48
N PHE A 70 42.28 24.33 -47.05
CA PHE A 70 42.91 23.14 -46.50
C PHE A 70 43.59 23.42 -45.16
N ILE A 71 44.36 24.51 -45.04
CA ILE A 71 45.01 24.87 -43.77
C ILE A 71 43.96 25.10 -42.68
N LYS A 72 42.85 25.77 -43.00
CA LYS A 72 41.75 25.98 -42.06
C LYS A 72 41.16 24.65 -41.55
N LEU A 73 40.87 23.72 -42.45
CA LEU A 73 40.36 22.39 -42.08
C LEU A 73 41.41 21.57 -41.30
N ALA A 74 42.68 21.66 -41.67
CA ALA A 74 43.76 20.98 -40.98
C ALA A 74 43.92 21.49 -39.53
N GLN A 75 43.80 22.81 -39.32
CA GLN A 75 43.75 23.40 -37.99
C GLN A 75 42.53 22.92 -37.21
N GLN A 76 41.33 22.88 -37.82
CA GLN A 76 40.13 22.33 -37.16
C GLN A 76 40.31 20.88 -36.71
N ILE A 77 40.98 20.03 -37.49
CA ILE A 77 41.31 18.66 -37.08
C ILE A 77 42.30 18.64 -35.90
N GLN A 78 43.33 19.49 -35.92
CA GLN A 78 44.30 19.57 -34.82
C GLN A 78 43.65 20.07 -33.52
N ASP A 79 42.79 21.08 -33.61
CA ASP A 79 42.03 21.63 -32.48
C ASP A 79 41.02 20.61 -31.96
N GLY A 80 40.26 19.99 -32.85
CA GLY A 80 39.32 18.92 -32.51
C GLY A 80 40.00 17.71 -31.88
N SER A 81 41.20 17.33 -32.34
CA SER A 81 42.00 16.26 -31.74
C SER A 81 42.44 16.61 -30.31
N ARG A 82 42.91 17.85 -30.08
CA ARG A 82 43.27 18.32 -28.73
C ARG A 82 42.04 18.37 -27.81
N GLN A 83 40.91 18.84 -28.33
CA GLN A 83 39.65 18.89 -27.61
C GLN A 83 39.18 17.48 -27.22
N ALA A 84 39.16 16.54 -28.17
CA ALA A 84 38.72 15.17 -27.93
C ALA A 84 39.62 14.46 -26.91
N GLN A 85 40.95 14.65 -27.01
CA GLN A 85 41.88 14.12 -26.02
C GLN A 85 41.64 14.68 -24.62
N SER A 86 41.41 15.99 -24.50
CA SER A 86 41.11 16.63 -23.22
C SER A 86 39.80 16.11 -22.62
N ASN A 87 38.72 16.09 -23.41
CA ASN A 87 37.42 15.59 -22.98
C ASN A 87 37.52 14.12 -22.54
N LEU A 88 38.21 13.28 -23.30
CA LEU A 88 38.42 11.88 -22.95
C LEU A 88 39.18 11.72 -21.62
N THR A 89 40.23 12.52 -21.38
CA THR A 89 40.97 12.49 -20.12
C THR A 89 40.07 12.80 -18.92
N PHE A 90 39.23 13.84 -19.02
CA PHE A 90 38.29 14.20 -17.95
C PHE A 90 37.17 13.18 -17.78
N LEU A 91 36.58 12.67 -18.86
CA LEU A 91 35.51 11.68 -18.78
C LEU A 91 36.00 10.31 -18.31
N SER A 92 37.28 9.97 -18.52
CA SER A 92 37.85 8.69 -18.09
C SER A 92 37.83 8.51 -16.57
N ILE A 93 37.81 9.59 -15.78
CA ILE A 93 37.68 9.49 -14.31
C ILE A 93 36.35 8.86 -13.88
N LEU A 94 35.34 8.89 -14.75
CA LEU A 94 34.02 8.33 -14.49
C LEU A 94 33.89 6.87 -14.90
N LYS A 95 34.88 6.32 -15.63
CA LYS A 95 34.80 4.98 -16.22
C LYS A 95 34.64 3.90 -15.16
N GLU A 96 35.56 3.81 -14.20
CA GLU A 96 35.51 2.79 -13.15
C GLU A 96 34.25 2.95 -12.26
N PRO A 97 33.90 4.15 -11.76
CA PRO A 97 32.66 4.34 -11.00
C PRO A 97 31.38 3.91 -11.73
N TYR A 98 31.26 4.18 -13.04
CA TYR A 98 30.10 3.73 -13.81
C TYR A 98 30.14 2.22 -14.13
N GLN A 99 31.32 1.63 -14.28
CA GLN A 99 31.46 0.17 -14.41
C GLN A 99 31.03 -0.54 -13.13
N GLU A 100 31.38 -0.02 -11.95
CA GLU A 100 30.86 -0.51 -10.68
C GLU A 100 29.33 -0.38 -10.62
N LEU A 101 28.79 0.77 -11.03
CA LEU A 101 27.36 1.06 -11.01
C LEU A 101 26.54 0.08 -11.85
N ALA A 102 27.06 -0.33 -13.01
CA ALA A 102 26.35 -1.15 -13.98
C ALA A 102 25.87 -2.52 -13.46
N PHE A 103 26.44 -3.01 -12.34
CA PHE A 103 26.12 -4.29 -11.72
C PHE A 103 25.51 -4.17 -10.31
N MET A 104 25.24 -2.95 -9.84
CA MET A 104 24.66 -2.74 -8.52
C MET A 104 23.13 -2.89 -8.51
N ARG A 105 22.59 -3.31 -7.37
CA ARG A 105 21.15 -3.30 -7.13
C ARG A 105 20.68 -1.90 -6.72
N PRO A 106 19.43 -1.50 -7.03
CA PRO A 106 18.92 -0.17 -6.70
C PRO A 106 19.16 0.30 -5.26
N LYS A 107 19.01 -0.61 -4.28
CA LYS A 107 19.24 -0.32 -2.86
C LYS A 107 20.68 0.07 -2.51
N ASP A 108 21.66 -0.43 -3.28
CA ASP A 108 23.09 -0.24 -3.02
C ASP A 108 23.64 1.01 -3.75
N ILE A 109 22.89 1.54 -4.73
CA ILE A 109 23.30 2.69 -5.57
C ILE A 109 23.47 3.97 -4.77
N SER A 110 22.58 4.24 -3.80
CA SER A 110 22.51 5.51 -3.06
C SER A 110 23.87 5.98 -2.52
N ASN A 111 24.65 5.04 -1.95
CA ASN A 111 25.96 5.33 -1.34
C ASN A 111 27.03 5.80 -2.34
N LYS A 112 26.86 5.50 -3.63
CA LYS A 112 27.84 5.81 -4.68
C LYS A 112 27.52 7.10 -5.43
N LEU A 113 26.28 7.59 -5.33
CA LEU A 113 25.81 8.81 -5.99
C LEU A 113 26.62 10.06 -5.60
N PRO A 114 26.95 10.31 -4.32
CA PRO A 114 27.77 11.47 -3.94
C PRO A 114 29.13 11.52 -4.66
N ASN A 115 29.79 10.36 -4.78
CA ASN A 115 31.09 10.26 -5.45
C ASN A 115 30.95 10.58 -6.96
N LEU A 116 29.98 9.96 -7.63
CA LEU A 116 29.72 10.22 -9.06
C LEU A 116 29.42 11.69 -9.33
N ILE A 117 28.57 12.33 -8.53
CA ILE A 117 28.24 13.75 -8.68
C ILE A 117 29.48 14.62 -8.42
N SER A 118 30.30 14.27 -7.44
CA SER A 118 31.55 14.98 -7.15
C SER A 118 32.53 14.93 -8.33
N LEU A 119 32.69 13.75 -8.96
CA LEU A 119 33.52 13.58 -10.15
C LEU A 119 32.99 14.41 -11.33
N ILE A 120 31.67 14.42 -11.56
CA ILE A 120 31.06 15.28 -12.59
C ILE A 120 31.28 16.77 -12.26
N ARG A 121 31.21 17.17 -10.99
CA ARG A 121 31.53 18.54 -10.55
C ARG A 121 33.01 18.88 -10.80
N ILE A 122 33.94 17.95 -10.63
CA ILE A 122 35.36 18.15 -10.96
C ILE A 122 35.52 18.44 -12.45
N ILE A 123 34.81 17.71 -13.31
CA ILE A 123 34.82 17.96 -14.77
C ILE A 123 34.24 19.35 -15.07
N TRP A 124 33.12 19.72 -14.45
CA TRP A 124 32.50 21.04 -14.62
C TRP A 124 33.46 22.18 -14.28
N VAL A 125 34.20 22.08 -13.18
CA VAL A 125 35.10 23.15 -12.73
C VAL A 125 36.39 23.20 -13.55
N ASN A 126 37.00 22.05 -13.85
CA ASN A 126 38.38 21.97 -14.32
C ASN A 126 38.52 21.67 -15.81
N SER A 127 37.50 21.12 -16.47
CA SER A 127 37.62 20.80 -17.89
C SER A 127 37.69 22.09 -18.72
N PRO A 128 38.65 22.23 -19.64
CA PRO A 128 38.73 23.39 -20.54
C PRO A 128 37.70 23.31 -21.69
N HIS A 129 37.19 22.11 -21.98
CA HIS A 129 36.41 21.85 -23.20
C HIS A 129 35.10 21.08 -22.97
N TYR A 130 34.95 20.36 -21.86
CA TYR A 130 33.74 19.62 -21.47
C TYR A 130 33.01 20.30 -20.32
N ASN A 131 33.01 21.63 -20.29
CA ASN A 131 32.47 22.42 -19.17
C ASN A 131 31.33 23.36 -19.61
N THR A 132 30.56 22.93 -20.61
CA THR A 132 29.38 23.65 -21.10
C THR A 132 28.12 23.13 -20.44
N ARG A 133 27.09 23.99 -20.33
CA ARG A 133 25.81 23.65 -19.71
C ARG A 133 25.19 22.43 -20.38
N GLU A 134 25.24 22.37 -21.71
CA GLU A 134 24.60 21.35 -22.54
C GLU A 134 25.27 19.99 -22.31
N ARG A 135 26.61 19.94 -22.30
CA ARG A 135 27.38 18.70 -22.09
C ARG A 135 27.17 18.14 -20.70
N LEU A 136 27.20 18.99 -19.67
CA LEU A 136 26.96 18.54 -18.30
C LEU A 136 25.52 18.12 -18.05
N THR A 137 24.55 18.87 -18.58
CA THR A 137 23.13 18.48 -18.52
C THR A 137 22.92 17.13 -19.20
N SER A 138 23.52 16.92 -20.38
CA SER A 138 23.49 15.63 -21.09
C SER A 138 24.11 14.51 -20.25
N LEU A 139 25.28 14.72 -19.65
CA LEU A 139 25.94 13.71 -18.81
C LEU A 139 25.08 13.30 -17.60
N PHE A 140 24.44 14.27 -16.93
CA PHE A 140 23.49 13.98 -15.84
C PHE A 140 22.23 13.25 -16.33
N ARG A 141 21.73 13.55 -17.53
CA ARG A 141 20.65 12.78 -18.17
C ARG A 141 21.06 11.34 -18.43
N LYS A 142 22.28 11.11 -18.94
CA LYS A 142 22.83 9.75 -19.14
C LYS A 142 22.93 8.98 -17.82
N MET A 143 23.32 9.66 -16.74
CA MET A 143 23.30 9.07 -15.38
C MET A 143 21.88 8.71 -14.93
N SER A 144 20.89 9.58 -15.15
CA SER A 144 19.47 9.28 -14.90
C SER A 144 19.01 8.04 -15.69
N ASN A 145 19.37 7.94 -16.98
CA ASN A 145 19.04 6.79 -17.82
C ASN A 145 19.64 5.49 -17.29
N GLU A 146 20.89 5.51 -16.82
CA GLU A 146 21.56 4.33 -16.25
C GLU A 146 20.90 3.88 -14.94
N ILE A 147 20.49 4.81 -14.08
CA ILE A 147 19.74 4.48 -12.87
C ILE A 147 18.38 3.85 -13.22
N ILE A 148 17.66 4.41 -14.19
CA ILE A 148 16.39 3.83 -14.66
C ILE A 148 16.63 2.43 -15.23
N ARG A 149 17.68 2.22 -16.04
CA ARG A 149 18.03 0.90 -16.60
C ARG A 149 18.24 -0.15 -15.50
N LEU A 150 18.96 0.20 -14.43
CA LEU A 150 19.20 -0.70 -13.29
C LEU A 150 17.92 -1.00 -12.52
N CYS A 151 17.06 0.01 -12.29
CA CYS A 151 15.76 -0.20 -11.67
C CYS A 151 14.85 -1.09 -12.55
N CYS A 152 14.80 -0.88 -13.86
CA CYS A 152 14.05 -1.72 -14.79
C CYS A 152 14.51 -3.18 -14.76
N HIS A 153 15.81 -3.43 -14.56
CA HIS A 153 16.34 -4.80 -14.44
C HIS A 153 15.96 -5.47 -13.12
N ALA A 154 15.75 -4.70 -12.05
CA ALA A 154 15.29 -5.21 -10.77
C ALA A 154 13.79 -5.54 -10.74
N ILE A 155 12.99 -4.88 -11.60
CA ILE A 155 11.53 -5.06 -11.64
C ILE A 155 11.17 -6.22 -12.57
N SER A 156 10.41 -7.20 -12.06
CA SER A 156 9.81 -8.26 -12.88
C SER A 156 8.32 -7.99 -13.11
N LEU A 157 7.97 -7.63 -14.35
CA LEU A 157 6.57 -7.44 -14.74
C LEU A 157 5.78 -8.76 -14.68
N ASP A 158 6.39 -9.89 -15.03
CA ASP A 158 5.71 -11.19 -14.95
C ASP A 158 5.33 -11.53 -13.52
N ARG A 159 6.24 -11.32 -12.55
CA ARG A 159 5.92 -11.49 -11.12
C ARG A 159 4.76 -10.59 -10.68
N ILE A 160 4.74 -9.32 -11.12
CA ILE A 160 3.63 -8.40 -10.83
C ILE A 160 2.32 -8.99 -11.34
N PHE A 161 2.25 -9.43 -12.60
CA PHE A 161 1.02 -9.96 -13.21
C PHE A 161 0.66 -11.39 -12.77
N GLU A 162 1.53 -12.08 -12.05
CA GLU A 162 1.33 -13.43 -11.48
C GLU A 162 0.99 -13.38 -9.98
N GLY A 163 0.63 -12.20 -9.47
CA GLY A 163 0.13 -12.06 -8.10
C GLY A 163 1.23 -12.01 -7.03
N TYR A 164 2.49 -11.75 -7.39
CA TYR A 164 3.57 -11.55 -6.42
C TYR A 164 3.52 -10.16 -5.77
N VAL A 165 2.43 -9.85 -5.06
CA VAL A 165 2.07 -8.50 -4.61
C VAL A 165 3.12 -7.89 -3.67
N SER A 166 3.44 -8.52 -2.54
CA SER A 166 4.28 -7.91 -1.50
C SER A 166 5.70 -7.74 -1.98
N SER A 167 6.28 -8.81 -2.54
CA SER A 167 7.65 -8.79 -3.07
C SER A 167 7.81 -7.79 -4.21
N SER A 168 6.87 -7.73 -5.16
CA SER A 168 6.95 -6.75 -6.25
C SER A 168 6.79 -5.31 -5.76
N LYS A 169 5.95 -5.07 -4.74
CA LYS A 169 5.83 -3.75 -4.11
C LYS A 169 7.13 -3.32 -3.42
N GLU A 170 7.84 -4.24 -2.78
CA GLU A 170 9.14 -3.96 -2.18
C GLU A 170 10.17 -3.55 -3.24
N ASP A 171 10.26 -4.29 -4.35
CA ASP A 171 11.16 -3.98 -5.46
C ASP A 171 10.84 -2.60 -6.09
N LEU A 172 9.55 -2.32 -6.33
CA LEU A 172 9.08 -1.04 -6.88
C LEU A 172 9.38 0.13 -5.92
N GLN A 173 9.15 -0.04 -4.61
CA GLN A 173 9.48 0.98 -3.61
C GLN A 173 10.99 1.20 -3.51
N GLY A 174 11.80 0.13 -3.56
CA GLY A 174 13.26 0.24 -3.62
C GLY A 174 13.75 1.05 -4.82
N CYS A 175 13.12 0.86 -5.99
CA CYS A 175 13.42 1.64 -7.19
C CYS A 175 13.02 3.12 -7.03
N ILE A 176 11.83 3.40 -6.48
CA ILE A 176 11.37 4.77 -6.18
C ILE A 176 12.33 5.47 -5.21
N SER A 177 12.71 4.80 -4.12
CA SER A 177 13.68 5.32 -3.15
C SER A 177 15.04 5.61 -3.79
N CYS A 178 15.53 4.75 -4.68
CA CYS A 178 16.76 4.98 -5.43
C CYS A 178 16.67 6.24 -6.30
N CYS A 179 15.57 6.41 -7.04
CA CYS A 179 15.32 7.60 -7.87
C CYS A 179 15.20 8.89 -7.05
N HIS A 180 14.57 8.85 -5.89
CA HIS A 180 14.51 10.00 -4.98
C HIS A 180 15.88 10.31 -4.38
N ALA A 181 16.64 9.31 -3.94
CA ALA A 181 17.99 9.49 -3.43
C ALA A 181 18.91 10.16 -4.47
N TRP A 182 18.77 9.78 -5.74
CA TRP A 182 19.45 10.46 -6.85
C TRP A 182 19.18 11.96 -6.91
N LYS A 183 17.91 12.34 -6.88
CA LYS A 183 17.50 13.75 -6.87
C LYS A 183 18.04 14.48 -5.65
N ASP A 184 17.90 13.89 -4.47
CA ASP A 184 18.33 14.49 -3.22
C ASP A 184 19.84 14.74 -3.20
N HIS A 185 20.63 13.74 -3.62
CA HIS A 185 22.08 13.88 -3.69
C HIS A 185 22.52 14.91 -4.72
N TYR A 186 21.87 14.98 -5.88
CA TYR A 186 22.12 16.02 -6.86
C TYR A 186 21.82 17.41 -6.28
N LEU A 187 20.64 17.61 -5.69
CA LEU A 187 20.23 18.90 -5.11
C LEU A 187 21.18 19.36 -3.98
N ARG A 188 21.60 18.44 -3.11
CA ARG A 188 22.63 18.71 -2.09
C ARG A 188 23.95 19.15 -2.72
N ALA A 189 24.38 18.49 -3.79
CA ALA A 189 25.60 18.88 -4.49
C ALA A 189 25.49 20.26 -5.15
N VAL A 190 24.31 20.62 -5.69
CA VAL A 190 24.03 21.97 -6.22
C VAL A 190 24.11 23.03 -5.12
N GLN A 191 23.52 22.77 -3.95
CA GLN A 191 23.57 23.67 -2.80
C GLN A 191 25.02 23.90 -2.36
N MET A 192 25.78 22.82 -2.16
CA MET A 192 27.20 22.89 -1.80
C MET A 192 28.04 23.60 -2.87
N HIS A 193 27.77 23.37 -4.17
CA HIS A 193 28.49 24.06 -5.23
C HIS A 193 28.21 25.57 -5.19
N THR A 194 26.95 25.96 -5.07
CA THR A 194 26.54 27.36 -5.04
C THR A 194 27.13 28.11 -3.85
N GLN A 195 27.29 27.44 -2.70
CA GLN A 195 27.85 28.05 -1.50
C GLN A 195 29.37 28.23 -1.54
N PHE A 196 30.10 27.27 -2.13
CA PHE A 196 31.58 27.19 -1.99
C PHE A 196 32.35 27.35 -3.31
N SER A 197 31.69 27.61 -4.43
CA SER A 197 32.31 27.77 -5.76
C SER A 197 32.08 29.17 -6.30
N SER A 198 33.10 29.75 -6.93
CA SER A 198 32.96 30.98 -7.71
C SER A 198 32.28 30.75 -9.07
N ARG A 199 32.25 29.50 -9.55
CA ARG A 199 31.58 29.11 -10.80
C ARG A 199 30.10 28.82 -10.52
N GLY A 200 29.20 29.37 -11.34
CA GLY A 200 27.77 29.11 -11.22
C GLY A 200 27.38 27.68 -11.62
N TRP A 201 26.31 27.15 -11.02
CA TRP A 201 25.69 25.88 -11.39
C TRP A 201 24.39 26.10 -12.16
N VAL A 202 24.49 26.30 -13.48
CA VAL A 202 23.34 26.68 -14.33
C VAL A 202 22.96 25.52 -15.25
N LEU A 203 22.55 24.40 -14.67
CA LEU A 203 22.12 23.21 -15.42
C LEU A 203 20.59 23.12 -15.48
N ASP A 204 20.06 22.51 -16.53
CA ASP A 204 18.62 22.30 -16.70
C ASP A 204 18.15 21.09 -15.88
N GLN A 205 17.71 21.35 -14.64
CA GLN A 205 17.25 20.33 -13.71
C GLN A 205 16.01 19.60 -14.25
N THR A 206 15.10 20.31 -14.91
CA THR A 206 13.87 19.74 -15.48
C THR A 206 14.24 18.67 -16.51
N SER A 207 15.20 18.98 -17.40
CA SER A 207 15.66 18.02 -18.40
C SER A 207 16.37 16.80 -17.80
N ILE A 208 17.12 16.97 -16.70
CA ILE A 208 17.82 15.88 -16.00
C ILE A 208 16.84 14.89 -15.36
N PHE A 209 15.72 15.39 -14.82
CA PHE A 209 14.81 14.61 -13.98
C PHE A 209 13.51 14.19 -14.63
N ALA A 210 13.10 14.78 -15.78
CA ALA A 210 11.83 14.46 -16.42
C ALA A 210 11.58 12.95 -16.62
N GLN A 211 12.60 12.22 -17.10
CA GLN A 211 12.49 10.77 -17.28
C GLN A 211 12.47 9.99 -15.95
N VAL A 212 13.18 10.48 -14.93
CA VAL A 212 13.16 9.89 -13.58
C VAL A 212 11.78 10.05 -12.95
N ASP A 213 11.17 11.23 -13.08
CA ASP A 213 9.82 11.49 -12.59
C ASP A 213 8.78 10.63 -13.30
N ALA A 214 8.86 10.52 -14.62
CA ALA A 214 8.01 9.64 -15.40
C ALA A 214 8.15 8.18 -14.92
N PHE A 215 9.38 7.68 -14.73
CA PHE A 215 9.64 6.33 -14.24
C PHE A 215 9.08 6.09 -12.83
N VAL A 216 9.29 7.04 -11.92
CA VAL A 216 8.73 6.98 -10.55
C VAL A 216 7.20 6.89 -10.61
N GLN A 217 6.56 7.64 -11.51
CA GLN A 217 5.11 7.54 -11.71
C GLN A 217 4.70 6.16 -12.23
N ARG A 218 5.42 5.57 -13.20
CA ARG A 218 5.16 4.19 -13.66
C ARG A 218 5.27 3.17 -12.52
N CYS A 219 6.24 3.34 -11.63
CA CYS A 219 6.38 2.47 -10.46
C CYS A 219 5.20 2.60 -9.50
N LYS A 220 4.72 3.83 -9.25
CA LYS A 220 3.52 4.07 -8.42
C LYS A 220 2.26 3.47 -9.04
N ASP A 221 2.09 3.61 -10.36
CA ASP A 221 0.98 3.00 -11.10
C ASP A 221 1.01 1.47 -10.96
N LEU A 222 2.20 0.84 -11.03
CA LEU A 222 2.36 -0.61 -10.81
C LEU A 222 2.12 -1.05 -9.36
N ILE A 223 2.45 -0.21 -8.37
CA ILE A 223 2.09 -0.47 -6.97
C ILE A 223 0.56 -0.49 -6.82
N GLU A 224 -0.15 0.45 -7.45
CA GLU A 224 -1.61 0.47 -7.45
C GLU A 224 -2.18 -0.80 -8.11
N VAL A 225 -1.58 -1.30 -9.20
CA VAL A 225 -1.95 -2.61 -9.80
C VAL A 225 -1.76 -3.77 -8.81
N CYS A 226 -0.66 -3.78 -8.06
CA CYS A 226 -0.43 -4.78 -7.01
C CYS A 226 -1.52 -4.70 -5.92
N ASP A 227 -1.86 -3.48 -5.48
CA ASP A 227 -2.95 -3.27 -4.52
C ASP A 227 -4.30 -3.72 -5.08
N CYS A 228 -4.59 -3.48 -6.36
CA CYS A 228 -5.81 -4.00 -7.00
C CYS A 228 -5.88 -5.53 -6.96
N GLN A 229 -4.75 -6.23 -7.22
CA GLN A 229 -4.71 -7.69 -7.18
C GLN A 229 -4.98 -8.24 -5.78
N TYR A 230 -4.42 -7.62 -4.76
CA TYR A 230 -4.69 -7.98 -3.37
C TYR A 230 -6.16 -7.76 -2.99
N HIS A 231 -6.74 -6.62 -3.40
CA HIS A 231 -8.12 -6.27 -3.09
C HIS A 231 -9.14 -7.14 -3.84
N PHE A 232 -9.09 -7.19 -5.17
CA PHE A 232 -10.15 -7.77 -6.00
C PHE A 232 -9.94 -9.25 -6.37
N ALA A 233 -8.72 -9.77 -6.25
CA ALA A 233 -8.42 -11.16 -6.59
C ALA A 233 -7.74 -11.94 -5.45
N ARG A 234 -7.49 -11.29 -4.31
CA ARG A 234 -6.94 -11.92 -3.09
C ARG A 234 -5.56 -12.56 -3.30
N TRP A 235 -4.76 -12.02 -4.21
CA TRP A 235 -3.39 -12.50 -4.44
C TRP A 235 -2.43 -12.06 -3.33
N GLU A 236 -1.65 -13.01 -2.82
CA GLU A 236 -0.57 -12.80 -1.86
C GLU A 236 0.64 -13.66 -2.29
N ASP A 237 1.69 -13.00 -2.77
CA ASP A 237 2.96 -13.60 -3.19
C ASP A 237 2.84 -14.88 -4.05
N GLY A 238 2.00 -14.81 -5.09
CA GLY A 238 1.78 -15.90 -6.06
C GLY A 238 0.80 -16.97 -5.59
N ASN A 239 0.17 -16.80 -4.43
CA ASN A 239 -0.93 -17.64 -3.96
C ASN A 239 -2.23 -16.86 -3.92
N GLN A 240 -3.31 -17.46 -4.44
CA GLN A 240 -4.62 -16.86 -4.40
C GLN A 240 -5.38 -17.30 -3.14
N GLY A 241 -5.82 -16.34 -2.33
CA GLY A 241 -6.61 -16.62 -1.13
C GLY A 241 -7.99 -17.22 -1.44
N PRO A 242 -8.53 -18.06 -0.56
CA PRO A 242 -9.84 -18.67 -0.76
C PRO A 242 -10.96 -17.61 -0.81
N LEU A 243 -12.05 -17.94 -1.49
CA LEU A 243 -13.25 -17.12 -1.45
C LEU A 243 -13.88 -17.16 -0.04
N PRO A 244 -14.36 -16.02 0.46
CA PRO A 244 -15.13 -16.01 1.70
C PRO A 244 -16.40 -16.86 1.57
N CYS A 245 -16.75 -17.55 2.65
CA CYS A 245 -17.97 -18.35 2.71
C CYS A 245 -19.13 -17.50 3.23
N PHE A 246 -20.19 -17.35 2.44
CA PHE A 246 -21.40 -16.63 2.83
C PHE A 246 -22.50 -17.61 3.19
N PHE A 247 -23.06 -17.46 4.39
CA PHE A 247 -24.14 -18.30 4.90
C PHE A 247 -25.52 -17.72 4.54
N GLY A 248 -26.54 -18.58 4.52
CA GLY A 248 -27.94 -18.19 4.29
C GLY A 248 -28.37 -18.18 2.82
N ALA A 249 -29.63 -17.80 2.58
CA ALA A 249 -30.27 -17.91 1.26
C ALA A 249 -29.62 -17.05 0.17
N GLN A 250 -29.01 -15.91 0.53
CA GLN A 250 -28.29 -15.03 -0.40
C GLN A 250 -26.81 -15.39 -0.57
N GLY A 251 -26.26 -16.30 0.25
CA GLY A 251 -24.84 -16.64 0.22
C GLY A 251 -24.33 -17.09 -1.15
N PRO A 252 -25.03 -17.99 -1.87
CA PRO A 252 -24.66 -18.38 -3.23
C PRO A 252 -24.67 -17.22 -4.23
N GLN A 253 -25.60 -16.27 -4.09
CA GLN A 253 -25.69 -15.10 -4.97
C GLN A 253 -24.55 -14.11 -4.69
N ILE A 254 -24.24 -13.84 -3.43
CA ILE A 254 -23.11 -12.97 -3.03
C ILE A 254 -21.79 -13.55 -3.54
N THR A 255 -21.60 -14.86 -3.38
CA THR A 255 -20.41 -15.58 -3.88
C THR A 255 -20.29 -15.46 -5.41
N ARG A 256 -21.41 -15.61 -6.13
CA ARG A 256 -21.44 -15.44 -7.59
C ARG A 256 -21.05 -14.01 -8.01
N ASN A 257 -21.57 -13.00 -7.33
CA ASN A 257 -21.24 -11.60 -7.62
C ASN A 257 -19.75 -11.29 -7.34
N LEU A 258 -19.16 -11.88 -6.29
CA LEU A 258 -17.71 -11.76 -6.05
C LEU A 258 -16.87 -12.41 -7.14
N LEU A 259 -17.26 -13.60 -7.59
CA LEU A 259 -16.62 -14.27 -8.71
C LEU A 259 -16.70 -13.44 -10.00
N GLU A 260 -17.82 -12.77 -10.25
CA GLU A 260 -17.99 -11.86 -11.38
C GLU A 260 -17.07 -10.64 -11.28
N ILE A 261 -16.99 -10.00 -10.11
CA ILE A 261 -16.06 -8.89 -9.84
C ILE A 261 -14.61 -9.33 -10.10
N GLU A 262 -14.24 -10.51 -9.62
CA GLU A 262 -12.90 -11.08 -9.82
C GLU A 262 -12.61 -11.41 -11.29
N ASP A 263 -13.56 -11.98 -12.03
CA ASP A 263 -13.40 -12.28 -13.46
C ASP A 263 -13.24 -11.00 -14.29
N ILE A 264 -14.04 -9.96 -14.02
CA ILE A 264 -13.89 -8.65 -14.67
C ILE A 264 -12.54 -8.03 -14.31
N PHE A 265 -12.09 -8.15 -13.07
CA PHE A 265 -10.75 -7.72 -12.67
C PHE A 265 -9.65 -8.44 -13.47
N HIS A 266 -9.71 -9.76 -13.58
CA HIS A 266 -8.74 -10.54 -14.35
C HIS A 266 -8.73 -10.16 -15.84
N LYS A 267 -9.90 -9.86 -16.43
CA LYS A 267 -9.98 -9.33 -17.80
C LYS A 267 -9.27 -7.98 -17.94
N ASN A 268 -9.52 -7.05 -17.02
CA ASN A 268 -8.86 -5.74 -17.01
C ASN A 268 -7.33 -5.88 -16.84
N LEU A 269 -6.90 -6.78 -15.95
CA LEU A 269 -5.49 -7.08 -15.72
C LEU A 269 -4.82 -7.71 -16.95
N HIS A 270 -5.52 -8.61 -17.65
CA HIS A 270 -5.02 -9.25 -18.86
C HIS A 270 -4.81 -8.24 -20.00
N VAL A 271 -5.72 -7.29 -20.19
CA VAL A 271 -5.57 -6.19 -21.16
C VAL A 271 -4.31 -5.37 -20.84
N LEU A 272 -4.06 -5.06 -19.56
CA LEU A 272 -2.86 -4.35 -19.14
C LEU A 272 -1.58 -5.19 -19.34
N ARG A 273 -1.63 -6.51 -19.08
CA ARG A 273 -0.52 -7.44 -19.32
C ARG A 273 -0.15 -7.53 -20.80
N ALA A 274 -1.11 -7.37 -21.71
CA ALA A 274 -0.87 -7.42 -23.15
C ALA A 274 0.05 -6.28 -23.64
N VAL A 275 0.04 -5.13 -22.96
CA VAL A 275 0.90 -3.97 -23.27
C VAL A 275 2.20 -3.94 -22.44
N ARG A 276 2.57 -5.06 -21.79
CA ARG A 276 3.70 -5.12 -20.84
C ARG A 276 5.04 -4.57 -21.37
N GLY A 277 5.29 -4.72 -22.68
CA GLY A 277 6.54 -4.29 -23.31
C GLY A 277 6.79 -2.78 -23.25
N GLY A 278 5.74 -1.97 -23.07
CA GLY A 278 5.83 -0.51 -23.04
C GLY A 278 5.62 0.13 -21.67
N ILE A 279 5.50 -0.64 -20.59
CA ILE A 279 5.13 -0.13 -19.25
C ILE A 279 6.26 0.70 -18.63
N LEU A 280 7.46 0.10 -18.58
CA LEU A 280 8.65 0.70 -17.98
C LEU A 280 9.40 1.61 -18.96
N ASP A 281 8.99 1.65 -20.23
CA ASP A 281 9.50 2.62 -21.20
C ASP A 281 8.84 3.99 -20.96
N VAL A 282 9.58 4.89 -20.34
CA VAL A 282 9.14 6.26 -20.05
C VAL A 282 8.91 7.11 -21.30
N LYS A 283 9.45 6.68 -22.46
CA LYS A 283 9.21 7.36 -23.74
C LYS A 283 7.91 6.92 -24.38
N ASN A 284 7.35 5.79 -23.95
CA ASN A 284 6.05 5.36 -24.41
C ASN A 284 4.94 6.23 -23.81
N THR A 285 4.37 7.08 -24.65
CA THR A 285 3.26 7.97 -24.29
C THR A 285 1.91 7.24 -24.19
N SER A 286 1.76 6.04 -24.78
CA SER A 286 0.49 5.30 -24.78
C SER A 286 0.07 4.81 -23.40
N TRP A 287 1.04 4.56 -22.52
CA TRP A 287 0.77 4.01 -21.18
C TRP A 287 -0.26 4.81 -20.39
N HIS A 288 -0.26 6.14 -20.50
CA HIS A 288 -1.22 6.96 -19.76
C HIS A 288 -2.66 6.62 -20.16
N GLU A 289 -2.90 6.32 -21.43
CA GLU A 289 -4.21 5.90 -21.92
C GLU A 289 -4.54 4.47 -21.47
N ASP A 290 -3.59 3.54 -21.61
CA ASP A 290 -3.78 2.13 -21.23
C ASP A 290 -4.02 1.98 -19.73
N TYR A 291 -3.26 2.70 -18.91
CA TYR A 291 -3.42 2.74 -17.46
C TYR A 291 -4.74 3.42 -17.04
N ASN A 292 -5.16 4.48 -17.73
CA ASN A 292 -6.44 5.12 -17.45
C ASN A 292 -7.64 4.22 -17.80
N LYS A 293 -7.54 3.40 -18.85
CA LYS A 293 -8.54 2.34 -19.14
C LYS A 293 -8.62 1.33 -18.01
N PHE A 294 -7.47 0.87 -17.52
CA PHE A 294 -7.41 -0.02 -16.35
C PHE A 294 -8.07 0.64 -15.12
N ARG A 295 -7.71 1.89 -14.78
CA ARG A 295 -8.32 2.61 -13.66
C ARG A 295 -9.82 2.86 -13.81
N ALA A 296 -10.31 3.08 -15.04
CA ALA A 296 -11.75 3.16 -15.29
C ALA A 296 -12.44 1.84 -14.93
N GLY A 297 -11.90 0.71 -15.39
CA GLY A 297 -12.41 -0.61 -15.00
C GLY A 297 -12.35 -0.87 -13.50
N ILE A 298 -11.30 -0.40 -12.80
CA ILE A 298 -11.23 -0.50 -11.34
C ILE A 298 -12.33 0.32 -10.64
N LYS A 299 -12.67 1.51 -11.13
CA LYS A 299 -13.78 2.30 -10.58
C LYS A 299 -15.12 1.59 -10.75
N ASP A 300 -15.34 0.92 -11.87
CA ASP A 300 -16.56 0.14 -12.08
C ASP A 300 -16.64 -1.02 -11.07
N LEU A 301 -15.51 -1.71 -10.81
CA LEU A 301 -15.43 -2.76 -9.78
C LEU A 301 -15.68 -2.22 -8.36
N GLU A 302 -15.21 -1.01 -8.04
CA GLU A 302 -15.52 -0.35 -6.77
C GLU A 302 -17.02 -0.14 -6.61
N VAL A 303 -17.70 0.34 -7.65
CA VAL A 303 -19.17 0.52 -7.65
C VAL A 303 -19.90 -0.82 -7.52
N MET A 304 -19.48 -1.85 -8.27
CA MET A 304 -20.04 -3.20 -8.14
C MET A 304 -19.88 -3.74 -6.71
N THR A 305 -18.73 -3.50 -6.09
CA THR A 305 -18.45 -3.91 -4.70
C THR A 305 -19.33 -3.16 -3.70
N GLN A 306 -19.53 -1.85 -3.88
CA GLN A 306 -20.43 -1.07 -3.02
C GLN A 306 -21.88 -1.58 -3.10
N ASN A 307 -22.35 -1.91 -4.30
CA ASN A 307 -23.67 -2.48 -4.52
C ASN A 307 -23.77 -3.87 -3.86
N LEU A 308 -22.74 -4.70 -4.03
CA LEU A 308 -22.67 -6.02 -3.39
C LEU A 308 -22.74 -5.92 -1.86
N ILE A 309 -21.94 -5.04 -1.25
CA ILE A 309 -21.99 -4.79 0.20
C ILE A 309 -23.40 -4.36 0.61
N THR A 310 -24.01 -3.45 -0.14
CA THR A 310 -25.36 -2.97 0.16
C THR A 310 -26.39 -4.10 0.13
N SER A 311 -26.41 -4.91 -0.93
CA SER A 311 -27.33 -6.04 -1.08
C SER A 311 -27.08 -7.14 -0.05
N ALA A 312 -25.82 -7.41 0.29
CA ALA A 312 -25.49 -8.39 1.31
C ALA A 312 -26.02 -7.99 2.71
N PHE A 313 -26.10 -6.68 2.99
CA PHE A 313 -26.63 -6.14 4.24
C PHE A 313 -28.16 -6.08 4.33
N GLU A 314 -28.91 -6.25 3.22
CA GLU A 314 -30.37 -6.09 3.21
C GLU A 314 -31.11 -7.12 4.09
N LEU A 315 -30.57 -8.34 4.21
CA LEU A 315 -31.17 -9.43 4.99
C LEU A 315 -30.53 -9.63 6.37
N VAL A 316 -29.55 -8.80 6.75
CA VAL A 316 -28.91 -8.89 8.06
C VAL A 316 -29.91 -8.46 9.13
N ARG A 317 -30.19 -9.35 10.09
CA ARG A 317 -31.15 -9.10 11.18
C ARG A 317 -30.49 -9.11 12.56
N ASP A 318 -29.25 -9.55 12.62
CA ASP A 318 -28.51 -9.75 13.85
C ASP A 318 -27.09 -9.22 13.71
N VAL A 319 -26.54 -8.82 14.86
CA VAL A 319 -25.23 -8.16 14.92
C VAL A 319 -24.10 -9.13 14.59
N GLU A 320 -24.20 -10.41 14.98
CA GLU A 320 -23.14 -11.39 14.73
C GLU A 320 -22.91 -11.63 13.24
N HIS A 321 -23.97 -11.87 12.46
CA HIS A 321 -23.84 -11.96 10.99
C HIS A 321 -23.38 -10.65 10.35
N GLY A 322 -23.82 -9.50 10.87
CA GLY A 322 -23.38 -8.19 10.37
C GLY A 322 -21.88 -7.94 10.58
N VAL A 323 -21.33 -8.32 11.74
CA VAL A 323 -19.89 -8.26 12.04
C VAL A 323 -19.11 -9.15 11.07
N LEU A 324 -19.53 -10.41 10.88
CA LEU A 324 -18.89 -11.34 9.95
C LEU A 324 -18.84 -10.79 8.51
N LEU A 325 -19.93 -10.16 8.08
CA LEU A 325 -20.03 -9.60 6.73
C LEU A 325 -19.11 -8.37 6.56
N LEU A 326 -19.03 -7.49 7.56
CA LEU A 326 -18.05 -6.38 7.54
C LEU A 326 -16.62 -6.92 7.55
N ASP A 327 -16.29 -7.91 8.38
CA ASP A 327 -14.95 -8.51 8.42
C ASP A 327 -14.53 -9.01 7.04
N THR A 328 -15.46 -9.70 6.35
CA THR A 328 -15.25 -10.23 5.00
C THR A 328 -14.88 -9.13 3.99
N PHE A 329 -15.51 -7.96 4.09
CA PHE A 329 -15.27 -6.83 3.19
C PHE A 329 -14.21 -5.85 3.71
N HIS A 330 -13.67 -6.06 4.91
CA HIS A 330 -12.73 -5.13 5.56
C HIS A 330 -11.50 -4.86 4.69
N ARG A 331 -10.96 -5.91 4.04
CA ARG A 331 -9.86 -5.80 3.08
C ARG A 331 -10.13 -4.76 1.99
N LEU A 332 -11.36 -4.70 1.49
CA LEU A 332 -11.77 -3.78 0.42
C LEU A 332 -11.99 -2.34 0.93
N ALA A 333 -12.19 -2.17 2.24
CA ALA A 333 -12.38 -0.86 2.88
C ALA A 333 -11.10 0.01 2.93
N ALA A 334 -9.95 -0.51 2.47
CA ALA A 334 -8.76 0.29 2.20
C ALA A 334 -8.98 1.30 1.05
N ARG A 335 -9.96 1.07 0.18
CA ARG A 335 -10.33 1.98 -0.92
C ARG A 335 -11.42 2.95 -0.45
N GLU A 336 -11.14 4.25 -0.56
CA GLU A 336 -12.03 5.32 -0.09
C GLU A 336 -13.46 5.26 -0.66
N ALA A 337 -13.63 4.81 -1.92
CA ALA A 337 -14.97 4.60 -2.49
C ALA A 337 -15.76 3.55 -1.68
N ILE A 338 -15.17 2.37 -1.47
CA ILE A 338 -15.80 1.25 -0.76
C ILE A 338 -15.95 1.55 0.73
N LYS A 339 -14.95 2.23 1.32
CA LYS A 339 -14.93 2.64 2.73
C LYS A 339 -16.18 3.42 3.16
N ARG A 340 -16.68 4.34 2.32
CA ARG A 340 -17.90 5.10 2.64
C ARG A 340 -19.13 4.20 2.83
N THR A 341 -19.28 3.19 1.97
CA THR A 341 -20.37 2.22 2.08
C THR A 341 -20.17 1.32 3.29
N TYR A 342 -18.94 0.88 3.50
CA TYR A 342 -18.54 0.07 4.65
C TYR A 342 -18.83 0.78 5.99
N ASP A 343 -18.42 2.04 6.14
CA ASP A 343 -18.65 2.86 7.34
C ASP A 343 -20.15 3.07 7.59
N LYS A 344 -20.93 3.30 6.53
CA LYS A 344 -22.39 3.38 6.62
C LYS A 344 -22.98 2.06 7.13
N LYS A 345 -22.47 0.90 6.70
CA LYS A 345 -22.92 -0.41 7.19
C LYS A 345 -22.48 -0.70 8.62
N ALA A 346 -21.35 -0.15 9.07
CA ALA A 346 -20.99 -0.16 10.47
C ALA A 346 -21.98 0.66 11.33
N VAL A 347 -22.49 1.79 10.84
CA VAL A 347 -23.59 2.51 11.51
C VAL A 347 -24.85 1.67 11.59
N ASP A 348 -25.28 1.05 10.49
CA ASP A 348 -26.46 0.16 10.44
C ASP A 348 -26.32 -0.98 11.48
N LEU A 349 -25.11 -1.50 11.69
CA LEU A 349 -24.80 -2.53 12.68
C LEU A 349 -25.03 -2.06 14.12
N TYR A 350 -24.59 -0.85 14.48
CA TYR A 350 -24.85 -0.28 15.81
C TYR A 350 -26.33 0.03 16.01
N MET A 351 -27.07 0.38 14.94
CA MET A 351 -28.53 0.54 15.02
C MET A 351 -29.24 -0.80 15.32
N LEU A 352 -28.76 -1.92 14.76
CA LEU A 352 -29.24 -3.26 15.14
C LEU A 352 -28.96 -3.56 16.61
N PHE A 353 -27.76 -3.22 17.12
CA PHE A 353 -27.45 -3.39 18.53
C PHE A 353 -28.38 -2.56 19.43
N ASN A 354 -28.62 -1.30 19.09
CA ASN A 354 -29.56 -0.45 19.82
C ASN A 354 -30.99 -1.01 19.80
N SER A 355 -31.41 -1.63 18.70
CA SER A 355 -32.71 -2.30 18.63
C SER A 355 -32.78 -3.51 19.58
N GLU A 356 -31.70 -4.28 19.70
CA GLU A 356 -31.59 -5.39 20.66
C GLU A 356 -31.64 -4.89 22.12
N LEU A 357 -30.93 -3.80 22.44
CA LEU A 357 -31.01 -3.15 23.75
C LEU A 357 -32.45 -2.69 24.03
N ALA A 358 -33.12 -2.06 23.08
CA ALA A 358 -34.50 -1.61 23.23
C ALA A 358 -35.48 -2.77 23.44
N LEU A 359 -35.29 -3.90 22.75
CA LEU A 359 -36.07 -5.12 22.96
C LEU A 359 -35.88 -5.67 24.38
N VAL A 360 -34.63 -5.75 24.85
CA VAL A 360 -34.34 -6.18 26.22
C VAL A 360 -34.95 -5.23 27.25
N ASN A 361 -34.88 -3.92 27.04
CA ASN A 361 -35.52 -2.94 27.92
C ASN A 361 -37.05 -3.11 27.99
N ARG A 362 -37.67 -3.39 26.84
CA ARG A 362 -39.11 -3.66 26.75
C ARG A 362 -39.48 -4.95 27.49
N GLU A 363 -38.67 -6.00 27.37
CA GLU A 363 -38.86 -7.23 28.14
C GLU A 363 -38.74 -6.95 29.64
N LEU A 364 -37.67 -6.27 30.09
CA LEU A 364 -37.43 -5.88 31.49
C LEU A 364 -38.61 -5.11 32.11
N SER A 365 -39.29 -4.29 31.31
CA SER A 365 -40.43 -3.48 31.76
C SER A 365 -41.73 -4.27 31.97
N LYS A 366 -41.79 -5.55 31.58
CA LYS A 366 -42.99 -6.38 31.77
C LYS A 366 -43.15 -6.77 33.24
N LYS A 367 -44.31 -6.44 33.82
CA LYS A 367 -44.63 -6.69 35.24
C LYS A 367 -44.60 -8.16 35.66
N TRP A 368 -44.82 -9.08 34.73
CA TRP A 368 -44.80 -10.53 34.98
C TRP A 368 -44.17 -11.26 33.79
N PRO A 369 -42.88 -11.64 33.87
CA PRO A 369 -42.33 -12.57 32.89
C PRO A 369 -43.04 -13.92 33.04
N TYR A 370 -43.29 -14.61 31.93
CA TYR A 370 -43.76 -15.99 31.98
C TYR A 370 -42.65 -16.84 32.61
N LEU A 371 -42.84 -17.26 33.86
CA LEU A 371 -41.93 -18.16 34.56
C LEU A 371 -42.39 -19.59 34.32
N VAL A 372 -41.45 -20.51 34.14
CA VAL A 372 -41.76 -21.93 33.99
C VAL A 372 -42.44 -22.42 35.28
N PRO A 373 -43.52 -23.23 35.22
CA PRO A 373 -44.36 -23.52 36.39
C PRO A 373 -43.65 -24.08 37.64
N TYR A 374 -42.46 -24.67 37.50
CA TYR A 374 -41.67 -25.22 38.60
C TYR A 374 -40.64 -24.23 39.20
N MET A 375 -40.49 -23.02 38.63
CA MET A 375 -39.57 -22.01 39.14
C MET A 375 -40.27 -21.15 40.19
N ALA A 376 -39.64 -20.96 41.36
CA ALA A 376 -40.17 -19.99 42.31
C ALA A 376 -40.00 -18.57 41.84
N GLN A 377 -40.95 -17.73 42.27
CA GLN A 377 -41.13 -16.35 41.84
C GLN A 377 -39.83 -15.54 41.84
N TYR A 378 -39.21 -15.34 43.01
CA TYR A 378 -38.02 -14.50 43.13
C TYR A 378 -36.81 -15.08 42.36
N SER A 379 -36.66 -16.41 42.28
CA SER A 379 -35.48 -17.07 41.69
C SER A 379 -35.61 -17.13 40.18
N GLY A 380 -36.83 -17.35 39.70
CA GLY A 380 -37.19 -17.28 38.30
C GLY A 380 -37.06 -15.86 37.76
N GLN A 381 -37.47 -14.84 38.53
CA GLN A 381 -37.28 -13.43 38.18
C GLN A 381 -35.80 -13.08 38.03
N ALA A 382 -34.97 -13.40 39.03
CA ALA A 382 -33.53 -13.16 38.96
C ALA A 382 -32.86 -13.93 37.82
N TYR A 383 -33.26 -15.18 37.59
CA TYR A 383 -32.76 -16.01 36.49
C TYR A 383 -33.11 -15.42 35.12
N TRP A 384 -34.35 -14.98 34.93
CA TRP A 384 -34.80 -14.35 33.69
C TRP A 384 -34.06 -13.03 33.40
N MET A 385 -33.87 -12.17 34.41
CA MET A 385 -33.06 -10.95 34.29
C MET A 385 -31.62 -11.26 33.87
N ARG A 386 -31.01 -12.32 34.44
CA ARG A 386 -29.66 -12.78 34.05
C ARG A 386 -29.61 -13.33 32.63
N ILE A 387 -30.67 -13.98 32.13
CA ILE A 387 -30.76 -14.40 30.72
C ILE A 387 -30.76 -13.18 29.79
N LEU A 388 -31.56 -12.16 30.12
CA LEU A 388 -31.61 -10.92 29.34
C LEU A 388 -30.26 -10.21 29.31
N ARG A 389 -29.56 -10.15 30.45
CA ARG A 389 -28.18 -9.65 30.50
C ARG A 389 -27.24 -10.46 29.60
N ARG A 390 -27.27 -11.79 29.70
CA ARG A 390 -26.42 -12.67 28.85
C ARG A 390 -26.68 -12.45 27.35
N ARG A 391 -27.91 -12.15 26.94
CA ARG A 391 -28.26 -11.85 25.54
C ARG A 391 -27.53 -10.60 25.05
N ILE A 392 -27.57 -9.50 25.81
CA ILE A 392 -26.91 -8.24 25.41
C ILE A 392 -25.38 -8.34 25.56
N ASP A 393 -24.88 -9.04 26.57
CA ASP A 393 -23.44 -9.28 26.78
C ASP A 393 -22.84 -10.03 25.59
N ARG A 394 -23.54 -11.05 25.06
CA ARG A 394 -23.09 -11.81 23.88
C ARG A 394 -22.88 -10.90 22.66
N VAL A 395 -23.86 -10.04 22.38
CA VAL A 395 -23.80 -9.11 21.25
C VAL A 395 -22.68 -8.08 21.43
N MET A 396 -22.55 -7.52 22.64
CA MET A 396 -21.50 -6.56 22.95
C MET A 396 -20.10 -7.18 22.88
N ASN A 397 -19.93 -8.43 23.32
CA ASN A 397 -18.66 -9.13 23.21
C ASN A 397 -18.28 -9.37 21.73
N CYS A 398 -19.26 -9.68 20.87
CA CYS A 398 -19.03 -9.79 19.43
C CYS A 398 -18.54 -8.46 18.82
N LEU A 399 -19.20 -7.34 19.16
CA LEU A 399 -18.77 -6.00 18.72
C LEU A 399 -17.39 -5.61 19.27
N SER A 400 -17.10 -5.95 20.53
CA SER A 400 -15.82 -5.61 21.17
C SER A 400 -14.64 -6.36 20.57
N GLY A 401 -14.87 -7.58 20.06
CA GLY A 401 -13.87 -8.36 19.34
C GLY A 401 -13.63 -7.88 17.90
N ALA A 402 -14.51 -7.04 17.35
CA ALA A 402 -14.43 -6.55 15.98
C ALA A 402 -13.54 -5.30 15.85
N HIS A 403 -12.24 -5.44 16.12
CA HIS A 403 -11.26 -4.34 16.10
C HIS A 403 -11.11 -3.61 14.77
N PHE A 404 -11.57 -4.24 13.69
CA PHE A 404 -11.54 -3.73 12.33
C PHE A 404 -12.71 -2.77 12.01
N LEU A 405 -13.68 -2.63 12.92
CA LEU A 405 -14.77 -1.66 12.79
C LEU A 405 -14.27 -0.22 12.98
N PRO A 406 -14.82 0.74 12.24
CA PRO A 406 -14.45 2.13 12.39
C PRO A 406 -14.95 2.66 13.73
N HIS A 407 -14.22 3.63 14.29
CA HIS A 407 -14.66 4.33 15.48
C HIS A 407 -15.74 5.34 15.12
N ILE A 408 -16.96 5.16 15.64
CA ILE A 408 -18.13 5.97 15.32
C ILE A 408 -18.75 6.47 16.62
N GLY A 409 -19.13 7.76 16.68
CA GLY A 409 -19.75 8.36 17.86
C GLY A 409 -21.07 7.67 18.28
N THR A 410 -21.89 7.24 17.32
CA THR A 410 -23.09 6.43 17.62
C THR A 410 -22.74 5.09 18.26
N GLY A 411 -21.57 4.52 17.94
CA GLY A 411 -21.05 3.33 18.59
C GLY A 411 -20.75 3.57 20.07
N GLU A 412 -20.10 4.68 20.40
CA GLU A 412 -19.81 5.07 21.80
C GLU A 412 -21.09 5.27 22.62
N GLU A 413 -22.09 5.95 22.06
CA GLU A 413 -23.40 6.13 22.68
C GLU A 413 -24.10 4.79 22.93
N SER A 414 -24.02 3.87 21.97
CA SER A 414 -24.60 2.52 22.09
C SER A 414 -23.92 1.71 23.19
N VAL A 415 -22.59 1.80 23.30
CA VAL A 415 -21.80 1.18 24.36
C VAL A 415 -22.16 1.76 25.73
N HIS A 416 -22.33 3.08 25.83
CA HIS A 416 -22.77 3.71 27.07
C HIS A 416 -24.17 3.26 27.50
N THR A 417 -25.11 3.19 26.54
CA THR A 417 -26.47 2.71 26.78
C THR A 417 -26.48 1.26 27.27
N TYR A 418 -25.64 0.41 26.67
CA TYR A 418 -25.42 -0.96 27.14
C TYR A 418 -24.89 -0.99 28.58
N GLN A 419 -23.88 -0.18 28.91
CA GLN A 419 -23.32 -0.13 30.26
C GLN A 419 -24.36 0.26 31.31
N GLN A 420 -25.18 1.29 31.02
CA GLN A 420 -26.29 1.69 31.89
C GLN A 420 -27.31 0.56 32.07
N MET A 421 -27.66 -0.15 31.00
CA MET A 421 -28.60 -1.27 31.05
C MET A 421 -28.07 -2.44 31.89
N VAL A 422 -26.80 -2.80 31.74
CA VAL A 422 -26.15 -3.84 32.55
C VAL A 422 -26.20 -3.47 34.04
N GLN A 423 -25.87 -2.22 34.38
CA GLN A 423 -25.94 -1.73 35.76
C GLN A 423 -27.36 -1.81 36.32
N ALA A 424 -28.36 -1.39 35.54
CA ALA A 424 -29.76 -1.45 35.93
C ALA A 424 -30.24 -2.89 36.15
N ILE A 425 -29.88 -3.84 35.28
CA ILE A 425 -30.24 -5.26 35.44
C ILE A 425 -29.61 -5.82 36.73
N ASP A 426 -28.35 -5.51 37.00
CA ASP A 426 -27.65 -5.99 38.19
C ASP A 426 -28.27 -5.47 39.48
N GLU A 427 -28.70 -4.21 39.48
CA GLU A 427 -29.39 -3.61 40.60
C GLU A 427 -30.78 -4.21 40.82
N LEU A 428 -31.53 -4.49 39.76
CA LEU A 428 -32.80 -5.22 39.85
C LEU A 428 -32.61 -6.65 40.41
N VAL A 429 -31.57 -7.36 40.00
CA VAL A 429 -31.25 -8.69 40.54
C VAL A 429 -30.88 -8.60 42.03
N ARG A 430 -30.06 -7.62 42.43
CA ARG A 430 -29.71 -7.38 43.85
C ARG A 430 -30.94 -7.03 44.67
N LYS A 431 -31.81 -6.15 44.16
CA LYS A 431 -33.07 -5.78 44.82
C LYS A 431 -34.00 -6.99 44.98
N THR A 432 -34.16 -7.80 43.94
CA THR A 432 -34.98 -9.03 43.99
C THR A 432 -34.47 -10.00 45.06
N PHE A 433 -33.15 -10.11 45.23
CA PHE A 433 -32.54 -10.91 46.29
C PHE A 433 -32.76 -10.32 47.70
N GLN A 434 -32.65 -8.99 47.85
CA GLN A 434 -32.92 -8.30 49.10
C GLN A 434 -34.40 -8.42 49.51
N ASP A 435 -35.33 -8.23 48.57
CA ASP A 435 -36.77 -8.38 48.78
C ASP A 435 -37.11 -9.81 49.20
N TRP A 436 -36.55 -10.82 48.51
CA TRP A 436 -36.68 -12.22 48.93
C TRP A 436 -36.17 -12.43 50.36
N THR A 437 -34.97 -11.95 50.67
CA THR A 437 -34.36 -12.10 52.00
C THR A 437 -35.22 -11.46 53.09
N ALA A 438 -35.84 -10.30 52.81
CA ALA A 438 -36.75 -9.63 53.74
C ALA A 438 -38.07 -10.39 53.95
N THR A 439 -38.55 -11.15 52.96
CA THR A 439 -39.75 -11.99 53.08
C THR A 439 -39.52 -13.32 53.81
N LEU A 440 -38.27 -13.73 54.02
CA LEU A 440 -37.96 -14.97 54.75
C LEU A 440 -38.24 -14.78 56.24
N ASP A 441 -38.98 -15.73 56.81
CA ASP A 441 -39.13 -15.82 58.26
C ASP A 441 -37.76 -16.10 58.92
N ARG A 442 -37.44 -15.39 60.02
CA ARG A 442 -36.18 -15.56 60.77
C ARG A 442 -36.04 -16.96 61.35
N ASP A 443 -37.16 -17.64 61.59
CA ASP A 443 -37.22 -19.03 62.05
C ASP A 443 -37.62 -20.02 60.94
N CYS A 444 -37.39 -19.69 59.66
CA CYS A 444 -37.76 -20.55 58.52
C CYS A 444 -37.19 -21.98 58.62
N ILE A 445 -36.01 -22.14 59.22
CA ILE A 445 -35.38 -23.45 59.46
C ILE A 445 -36.17 -24.26 60.51
N ARG A 446 -36.60 -23.64 61.62
CA ARG A 446 -37.43 -24.31 62.64
C ARG A 446 -38.81 -24.72 62.12
N ARG A 447 -39.36 -23.98 61.15
CA ARG A 447 -40.60 -24.36 60.46
C ARG A 447 -40.45 -25.57 59.54
N LEU A 448 -39.24 -25.92 59.12
CA LEU A 448 -38.99 -27.17 58.37
C LEU A 448 -38.99 -28.39 59.30
N ASP A 449 -38.66 -28.19 60.59
CA ASP A 449 -38.65 -29.26 61.61
C ASP A 449 -40.05 -29.62 62.14
N THR A 450 -41.10 -28.85 61.80
CA THR A 450 -42.47 -29.18 62.23
C THR A 450 -43.04 -30.33 61.38
N PRO A 451 -43.73 -31.34 61.96
CA PRO A 451 -44.30 -32.45 61.20
C PRO A 451 -45.21 -31.99 60.05
N LEU A 452 -45.11 -32.67 58.89
CA LEU A 452 -45.92 -32.41 57.70
C LEU A 452 -47.40 -32.80 57.88
N LEU A 453 -47.68 -33.71 58.82
CA LEU A 453 -49.01 -34.19 59.12
C LEU A 453 -49.35 -33.85 60.58
N ARG A 454 -50.53 -33.30 60.80
CA ARG A 454 -51.08 -33.02 62.13
C ARG A 454 -52.41 -33.76 62.29
N ILE A 455 -52.77 -34.13 63.52
CA ILE A 455 -54.09 -34.70 63.79
C ILE A 455 -55.14 -33.62 63.48
N SER A 456 -56.12 -33.94 62.66
CA SER A 456 -57.15 -33.01 62.21
C SER A 456 -58.01 -32.57 63.39
N GLN A 457 -58.08 -31.26 63.61
CA GLN A 457 -58.91 -30.68 64.67
C GLN A 457 -60.40 -30.64 64.28
N GLU A 458 -60.71 -30.69 62.99
CA GLU A 458 -62.07 -30.67 62.45
C GLU A 458 -62.67 -32.07 62.30
N LYS A 459 -61.84 -33.11 62.08
CA LYS A 459 -62.28 -34.50 61.91
C LYS A 459 -61.50 -35.44 62.83
N ALA A 460 -62.13 -35.85 63.93
CA ALA A 460 -61.53 -36.78 64.89
C ALA A 460 -61.08 -38.09 64.21
N GLY A 461 -59.79 -38.43 64.35
CA GLY A 461 -59.18 -39.64 63.77
C GLY A 461 -58.56 -39.48 62.38
N MET A 462 -58.67 -38.29 61.75
CA MET A 462 -58.03 -37.99 60.46
C MET A 462 -56.73 -37.20 60.64
N LEU A 463 -55.86 -37.23 59.63
CA LEU A 463 -54.64 -36.40 59.55
C LEU A 463 -54.85 -35.27 58.55
N ASP A 464 -54.53 -34.04 58.94
CA ASP A 464 -54.46 -32.87 58.06
C ASP A 464 -53.02 -32.63 57.59
N VAL A 465 -52.88 -32.13 56.37
CA VAL A 465 -51.57 -31.76 55.82
C VAL A 465 -51.21 -30.33 56.25
N ASN A 466 -50.10 -30.21 56.99
CA ASN A 466 -49.56 -28.96 57.51
C ASN A 466 -48.65 -28.28 56.48
N PHE A 467 -49.13 -28.06 55.25
CA PHE A 467 -48.41 -27.26 54.26
C PHE A 467 -48.70 -25.78 54.49
N ASP A 468 -47.84 -25.14 55.28
CA ASP A 468 -47.83 -23.68 55.39
C ASP A 468 -47.39 -23.05 54.05
N LYS A 469 -48.04 -21.95 53.64
CA LYS A 469 -47.72 -21.19 52.41
C LYS A 469 -46.25 -20.74 52.35
N TYR A 470 -45.59 -20.65 53.52
CA TYR A 470 -44.18 -20.26 53.65
C TYR A 470 -43.19 -21.42 53.45
N ARG A 471 -43.62 -22.69 53.40
CA ARG A 471 -42.73 -23.85 53.22
C ARG A 471 -42.25 -24.06 51.78
N THR A 472 -42.94 -23.51 50.79
CA THR A 472 -42.57 -23.62 49.36
C THR A 472 -41.61 -22.52 48.89
N GLN A 473 -41.34 -21.50 49.70
CA GLN A 473 -40.48 -20.36 49.35
C GLN A 473 -38.96 -20.53 49.60
N PRO A 474 -38.45 -21.32 50.56
CA PRO A 474 -37.02 -21.37 50.85
C PRO A 474 -36.21 -22.27 49.89
N GLY A 475 -36.77 -23.40 49.45
CA GLY A 475 -36.06 -24.41 48.65
C GLY A 475 -35.51 -23.95 47.28
N PRO A 476 -36.24 -23.17 46.48
CA PRO A 476 -35.83 -22.87 45.10
C PRO A 476 -34.79 -21.75 44.96
N PHE A 477 -34.54 -20.92 45.98
CA PHE A 477 -33.40 -19.98 45.95
C PHE A 477 -32.06 -20.67 46.20
N PHE A 478 -32.02 -21.56 47.19
CA PHE A 478 -30.78 -22.23 47.60
C PHE A 478 -30.15 -23.03 46.46
N LEU A 479 -30.97 -23.74 45.67
CA LEU A 479 -30.48 -24.49 44.51
C LEU A 479 -30.00 -23.59 43.35
N SER A 480 -30.58 -22.40 43.17
CA SER A 480 -30.15 -21.45 42.13
C SER A 480 -28.89 -20.65 42.51
N LEU A 481 -28.65 -20.43 43.81
CA LEU A 481 -27.41 -19.82 44.34
C LEU A 481 -26.21 -20.78 44.27
N VAL A 482 -26.42 -22.05 44.57
CA VAL A 482 -25.35 -23.07 44.57
C VAL A 482 -24.83 -23.35 43.15
N GLN A 483 -25.66 -23.26 42.11
CA GLN A 483 -25.18 -23.33 40.72
C GLN A 483 -24.39 -22.08 40.27
N SER A 484 -24.46 -20.97 41.02
CA SER A 484 -23.75 -19.72 40.72
C SER A 484 -22.44 -19.52 41.49
N SER A 485 -22.17 -20.32 42.53
CA SER A 485 -20.94 -20.23 43.34
C SER A 485 -19.80 -21.11 42.82
N SER A 486 -20.06 -21.99 41.86
CA SER A 486 -19.05 -22.88 41.25
C SER A 486 -18.24 -22.27 40.08
N SER A 487 -18.39 -20.98 39.77
CA SER A 487 -17.60 -20.30 38.73
C SER A 487 -16.76 -19.10 39.21
N THR A 488 -16.70 -18.85 40.51
CA THR A 488 -15.83 -17.79 41.08
C THR A 488 -15.22 -18.27 42.39
N LEU A 489 -14.19 -19.10 42.27
CA LEU A 489 -13.18 -19.31 43.29
C LEU A 489 -11.81 -19.16 42.60
N PRO A 490 -10.95 -18.21 43.02
CA PRO A 490 -9.58 -18.17 42.55
C PRO A 490 -8.86 -19.43 43.07
N ARG A 491 -8.27 -20.20 42.15
CA ARG A 491 -7.24 -21.18 42.53
C ARG A 491 -6.09 -20.39 43.14
N THR A 492 -5.81 -20.68 44.40
CA THR A 492 -4.52 -20.39 45.02
C THR A 492 -3.44 -21.28 44.41
#